data_AF-A0A814AZ21-F1
#
_entry.id   AF-A0A814AZ21-F1
#
_cell.length_a   1.000
_cell.length_b   1.000
_cell.length_c   1.000
_cell.angle_alpha   90.00
_cell.angle_beta   90.00
_cell.angle_gamma   90.00
#
_symmetry.space_group_name_H-M   'P 1'
#
loop_
_entity.id
_entity.type
_entity.pdbx_description
1 polymer ?
#
loop_
_entity_poly.entity_id
_entity_poly.type
_entity_poly.pdbx_seq_one_letter_code
_entity_poly.pdbx_strand_id
1 'polypeptide(L)'
;MTRAKRQLFGGAIQAFLPDTAVDASVVRHVPDNQEVFVHTSSDQSLIIEILEQANVDDSNAIKYHFDALAEANDASNANDHITDKIEQIPNNSLTVQRVSTAYYLFGRQKISKYNEQAKNLVSLHLCLLRLNELNTDILISFNDPLFVNEDSSSHATIDSASSNNRWTFTDFQNFYQSFEIVDFGLFTPQQQDIEMN
;
A
#
# COMPACT_ATOMS: atom_id res chain seq x y z
N MET A 1 23.10 -3.33 -13.40
CA MET A 1 22.01 -2.51 -13.97
C MET A 1 21.45 -1.68 -12.82
N THR A 2 21.44 -0.36 -12.94
CA THR A 2 20.95 0.53 -11.87
C THR A 2 19.43 0.60 -11.97
N ARG A 3 18.71 0.13 -10.95
CA ARG A 3 17.25 0.28 -10.86
C ARG A 3 16.93 1.78 -10.83
N ALA A 4 16.01 2.25 -11.68
CA ALA A 4 15.61 3.66 -11.69
C ALA A 4 14.44 3.86 -10.73
N LYS A 5 14.43 4.98 -9.99
CA LYS A 5 13.26 5.36 -9.19
C LYS A 5 12.12 5.78 -10.12
N ARG A 6 10.90 5.36 -9.82
CA ARG A 6 9.68 5.81 -10.48
C ARG A 6 9.18 7.08 -9.79
N GLN A 7 8.69 8.03 -10.57
CA GLN A 7 7.97 9.20 -10.09
C GLN A 7 6.53 8.82 -9.73
N LEU A 8 6.08 9.26 -8.57
CA LEU A 8 4.74 9.10 -8.00
C LEU A 8 4.16 10.49 -7.72
N PHE A 9 2.85 10.65 -7.75
CA PHE A 9 2.14 11.91 -7.44
C PHE A 9 2.70 13.09 -8.25
N GLY A 10 2.75 12.94 -9.57
CA GLY A 10 3.28 13.99 -10.46
C GLY A 10 4.78 14.30 -10.29
N GLY A 11 5.53 13.40 -9.65
CA GLY A 11 6.97 13.57 -9.38
C GLY A 11 7.30 14.13 -8.01
N ALA A 12 6.30 14.42 -7.17
CA ALA A 12 6.52 14.86 -5.80
C ALA A 12 7.14 13.77 -4.92
N ILE A 13 6.95 12.50 -5.28
CA ILE A 13 7.53 11.35 -4.59
C ILE A 13 8.30 10.47 -5.60
N GLN A 14 9.36 9.81 -5.15
CA GLN A 14 10.05 8.80 -5.93
C GLN A 14 10.43 7.56 -5.11
N ALA A 15 10.34 6.38 -5.72
CA ALA A 15 10.67 5.10 -5.09
C ALA A 15 11.07 4.02 -6.11
N PHE A 16 11.72 2.94 -5.67
CA PHE A 16 11.99 1.79 -6.52
C PHE A 16 10.79 0.86 -6.61
N LEU A 17 10.13 0.85 -7.77
CA LEU A 17 9.09 -0.12 -8.09
C LEU A 17 9.66 -1.40 -8.69
N PRO A 18 8.99 -2.55 -8.52
CA PRO A 18 9.29 -3.75 -9.30
C PRO A 18 9.14 -3.48 -10.80
N ASP A 19 10.00 -4.08 -11.64
CA ASP A 19 9.99 -3.81 -13.09
C ASP A 19 8.69 -4.24 -13.78
N THR A 20 7.96 -5.18 -13.18
CA THR A 20 6.66 -5.69 -13.68
C THR A 20 5.46 -4.92 -13.13
N ALA A 21 5.67 -3.84 -12.35
CA ALA A 21 4.61 -2.99 -11.83
C ALA A 21 3.94 -2.18 -12.93
N VAL A 22 2.65 -2.46 -13.15
CA VAL A 22 1.81 -1.72 -14.09
C VAL A 22 0.93 -0.76 -13.32
N ASP A 23 0.93 0.50 -13.74
CA ASP A 23 0.08 1.54 -13.18
C ASP A 23 -1.40 1.30 -13.56
N ALA A 24 -2.25 1.18 -12.55
CA ALA A 24 -3.68 0.92 -12.73
C ALA A 24 -4.43 2.16 -13.23
N SER A 25 -3.90 3.38 -13.09
CA SER A 25 -4.52 4.63 -13.56
C SER A 25 -4.77 4.63 -15.08
N VAL A 26 -3.99 3.83 -15.82
CA VAL A 26 -4.11 3.66 -17.28
C VAL A 26 -5.44 2.99 -17.67
N VAL A 27 -5.99 2.16 -16.79
CA VAL A 27 -7.17 1.33 -17.09
C VAL A 27 -8.39 1.67 -16.24
N ARG A 28 -8.20 2.35 -15.11
CA ARG A 28 -9.29 2.79 -14.23
C ARG A 28 -8.95 4.11 -13.57
N HIS A 29 -9.98 4.86 -13.17
CA HIS A 29 -9.77 6.04 -12.34
C HIS A 29 -9.18 5.63 -10.98
N VAL A 30 -8.12 6.31 -10.56
CA VAL A 30 -7.49 6.22 -9.24
C VAL A 30 -7.57 7.62 -8.61
N PRO A 31 -8.01 7.75 -7.35
CA PRO A 31 -8.04 9.05 -6.66
C PRO A 31 -6.67 9.74 -6.64
N ASP A 32 -6.64 11.07 -6.65
CA ASP A 32 -5.39 11.85 -6.71
C ASP A 32 -4.48 11.64 -5.48
N ASN A 33 -5.06 11.25 -4.34
CA ASN A 33 -4.33 10.91 -3.13
C ASN A 33 -3.84 9.44 -3.10
N GLN A 34 -4.03 8.70 -4.20
CA GLN A 34 -3.63 7.30 -4.34
C GLN A 34 -2.78 7.05 -5.58
N GLU A 35 -1.86 6.10 -5.46
CA GLU A 35 -1.12 5.50 -6.57
C GLU A 35 -1.29 3.98 -6.47
N VAL A 36 -1.72 3.33 -7.55
CA VAL A 36 -2.01 1.90 -7.53
C VAL A 36 -1.26 1.17 -8.64
N PHE A 37 -0.41 0.24 -8.23
CA PHE A 37 0.32 -0.64 -9.12
C PHE A 37 -0.17 -2.08 -8.97
N VAL A 38 -0.31 -2.79 -10.09
CA VAL A 38 -0.75 -4.18 -10.13
C VAL A 38 0.24 -5.04 -10.88
N HIS A 39 0.36 -6.29 -10.44
CA HIS A 39 1.09 -7.31 -11.17
C HIS A 39 0.14 -8.03 -12.12
N THR A 40 0.48 -8.07 -13.41
CA THR A 40 -0.45 -8.53 -14.47
C THR A 40 -0.83 -10.00 -14.42
N SER A 41 -0.10 -10.82 -13.64
CA SER A 41 -0.30 -12.27 -13.64
C SER A 41 -0.45 -12.91 -12.26
N SER A 42 -0.37 -12.15 -11.16
CA SER A 42 -0.38 -12.73 -9.80
C SER A 42 -1.45 -12.15 -8.88
N ASP A 43 -2.29 -11.25 -9.40
CA ASP A 43 -3.28 -10.46 -8.64
C ASP A 43 -2.67 -9.68 -7.45
N GLN A 44 -1.33 -9.52 -7.43
CA GLN A 44 -0.63 -8.71 -6.45
C GLN A 44 -0.85 -7.23 -6.75
N SER A 45 -0.96 -6.43 -5.69
CA SER A 45 -1.06 -4.98 -5.82
C SER A 45 -0.23 -4.25 -4.78
N LEU A 46 0.33 -3.11 -5.18
CA LEU A 46 1.02 -2.16 -4.33
C LEU A 46 0.28 -0.84 -4.43
N ILE A 47 -0.24 -0.37 -3.30
CA ILE A 47 -1.07 0.82 -3.18
C ILE A 47 -0.34 1.79 -2.27
N ILE A 48 -0.25 3.04 -2.67
CA ILE A 48 0.25 4.14 -1.86
C ILE A 48 -0.91 5.11 -1.68
N GLU A 49 -1.20 5.46 -0.45
CA GLU A 49 -2.29 6.37 -0.13
C GLU A 49 -1.81 7.45 0.85
N ILE A 50 -2.15 8.70 0.53
CA ILE A 50 -1.94 9.86 1.40
C ILE A 50 -3.23 10.11 2.17
N LEU A 51 -3.14 9.99 3.49
CA LEU A 51 -4.26 10.07 4.42
C LEU A 51 -4.06 11.24 5.39
N GLU A 52 -5.17 11.75 5.92
CA GLU A 52 -5.11 12.54 7.14
C GLU A 52 -4.56 11.69 8.29
N GLN A 53 -3.78 12.31 9.16
CA GLN A 53 -3.20 11.61 10.28
C GLN A 53 -4.27 11.06 11.22
N ALA A 54 -4.20 9.75 11.51
CA ALA A 54 -5.12 9.10 12.44
C ALA A 54 -4.98 9.69 13.86
N ASN A 55 -6.10 10.01 14.51
CA ASN A 55 -6.12 10.56 15.86
C ASN A 55 -5.95 9.45 16.93
N VAL A 56 -4.81 8.76 16.86
CA VAL A 56 -4.39 7.68 17.77
C VAL A 56 -2.88 7.76 17.98
N ASP A 57 -2.39 7.15 19.05
CA ASP A 57 -0.95 7.05 19.35
C ASP A 57 -0.17 6.41 18.19
N ASP A 58 1.06 6.86 17.99
CA ASP A 58 1.96 6.38 16.92
C ASP A 58 2.07 4.86 16.85
N SER A 59 2.18 4.18 17.99
CA SER A 59 2.28 2.72 18.05
C SER A 59 0.98 1.99 17.67
N ASN A 60 -0.16 2.67 17.74
CA ASN A 60 -1.47 2.12 17.42
C ASN A 60 -1.95 2.49 16.01
N ALA A 61 -1.36 3.51 15.39
CA ALA A 61 -1.78 4.04 14.09
C ALA A 61 -1.78 2.99 12.97
N ILE A 62 -0.76 2.13 12.91
CA ILE A 62 -0.72 1.09 11.86
C ILE A 62 -1.81 0.03 12.04
N LYS A 63 -2.14 -0.30 13.29
CA LYS A 63 -3.24 -1.23 13.57
C LYS A 63 -4.59 -0.58 13.25
N TYR A 64 -4.76 0.70 13.60
CA TYR A 64 -5.95 1.47 13.23
C TYR A 64 -6.20 1.44 11.71
N HIS A 65 -5.18 1.71 10.91
CA HIS A 65 -5.28 1.64 9.44
C HIS A 65 -5.55 0.23 8.93
N PHE A 66 -4.93 -0.80 9.53
CA PHE A 66 -5.21 -2.20 9.17
C PHE A 66 -6.66 -2.62 9.47
N ASP A 67 -7.19 -2.20 10.62
CA ASP A 67 -8.57 -2.50 11.02
C ASP A 67 -9.57 -1.76 10.10
N ALA A 68 -9.29 -0.50 9.75
CA ALA A 68 -10.10 0.27 8.80
C ALA A 68 -10.11 -0.36 7.39
N LEU A 69 -8.97 -0.88 6.92
CA LEU A 69 -8.89 -1.66 5.69
C LEU A 69 -9.71 -2.95 5.75
N ALA A 70 -9.73 -3.64 6.90
CA ALA A 70 -10.54 -4.83 7.09
C ALA A 70 -12.04 -4.50 7.01
N GLU A 71 -12.46 -3.41 7.65
CA GLU A 71 -13.85 -2.94 7.64
C GLU A 71 -14.32 -2.57 6.22
N ALA A 72 -13.48 -1.84 5.47
CA ALA A 72 -13.77 -1.48 4.08
C ALA A 72 -13.90 -2.71 3.14
N ASN A 73 -13.30 -3.84 3.51
CA ASN A 73 -13.33 -5.09 2.77
C ASN A 73 -14.39 -6.10 3.28
N ASP A 74 -15.31 -5.67 4.15
CA ASP A 74 -16.28 -6.52 4.84
C ASP A 74 -15.63 -7.71 5.60
N ALA A 75 -14.37 -7.57 5.98
CA ALA A 75 -13.58 -8.55 6.74
C ALA A 75 -13.66 -8.29 8.26
N SER A 76 -14.83 -7.88 8.74
CA SER A 76 -15.05 -7.35 10.10
C SER A 76 -15.16 -8.44 11.18
N ASN A 77 -15.28 -9.73 10.81
CA ASN A 77 -15.27 -10.79 11.80
C ASN A 77 -13.86 -10.97 12.38
N ALA A 78 -13.74 -11.18 13.69
CA ALA A 78 -12.45 -11.34 14.37
C ALA A 78 -11.58 -12.50 13.83
N ASN A 79 -12.17 -13.47 13.12
CA ASN A 79 -11.45 -14.58 12.48
C ASN A 79 -11.14 -14.32 10.99
N ASP A 80 -11.58 -13.19 10.45
CA ASP A 80 -11.41 -12.80 9.05
C ASP A 80 -10.25 -11.80 8.87
N HIS A 81 -9.71 -11.19 9.93
CA HIS A 81 -8.45 -10.44 9.88
C HIS A 81 -7.54 -10.81 11.07
N ILE A 82 -6.29 -11.15 10.79
CA ILE A 82 -5.30 -11.53 11.81
C ILE A 82 -4.07 -10.66 11.61
N THR A 83 -3.62 -10.02 12.69
CA THR A 83 -2.32 -9.36 12.74
C THR A 83 -1.27 -10.38 13.19
N ASP A 84 -0.30 -10.65 12.33
CA ASP A 84 0.79 -11.60 12.61
C ASP A 84 2.04 -10.91 13.18
N LYS A 85 2.34 -9.69 12.71
CA LYS A 85 3.53 -8.94 13.14
C LYS A 85 3.28 -7.44 13.09
N ILE A 86 3.75 -6.72 14.10
CA ILE A 86 3.93 -5.27 14.07
C ILE A 86 5.35 -4.96 14.54
N GLU A 87 6.07 -4.10 13.81
CA GLU A 87 7.39 -3.63 14.22
C GLU A 87 7.59 -2.16 13.86
N GLN A 88 8.35 -1.44 14.70
CA GLN A 88 8.77 -0.09 14.36
C GLN A 88 9.94 -0.16 13.37
N ILE A 89 9.85 0.60 12.29
CA ILE A 89 10.92 0.73 11.31
C ILE A 89 11.87 1.83 11.79
N PRO A 90 13.17 1.56 11.97
CA PRO A 90 14.14 2.60 12.32
C PRO A 90 14.21 3.67 11.22
N ASN A 91 14.09 4.96 11.59
CA ASN A 91 14.11 6.05 10.62
C ASN A 91 15.40 6.09 9.78
N ASN A 92 16.54 5.61 10.31
CA ASN A 92 17.81 5.52 9.59
C ASN A 92 17.83 4.46 8.46
N SER A 93 16.80 3.62 8.38
CA SER A 93 16.61 2.64 7.30
C SER A 93 15.76 3.17 6.15
N LEU A 94 15.22 4.39 6.28
CA LEU A 94 14.35 5.03 5.32
C LEU A 94 15.06 6.19 4.62
N THR A 95 14.80 6.36 3.33
CA THR A 95 15.29 7.53 2.56
C THR A 95 14.44 8.77 2.82
N VAL A 96 13.15 8.59 3.09
CA VAL A 96 12.19 9.67 3.32
C VAL A 96 12.59 10.52 4.53
N GLN A 97 12.55 11.84 4.34
CA GLN A 97 12.85 12.81 5.39
C GLN A 97 11.57 13.25 6.11
N ARG A 98 11.72 13.82 7.31
CA ARG A 98 10.61 14.38 8.13
C ARG A 98 9.56 13.35 8.57
N VAL A 99 9.86 12.06 8.46
CA VAL A 99 9.06 11.01 9.11
C VAL A 99 9.31 11.07 10.61
N SER A 100 8.22 11.27 11.36
CA SER A 100 8.24 11.24 12.82
C SER A 100 8.39 9.80 13.31
N THR A 101 7.51 8.91 12.85
CA THR A 101 7.54 7.48 13.16
C THR A 101 7.16 6.65 11.95
N ALA A 102 7.73 5.46 11.86
CA ALA A 102 7.41 4.49 10.83
C ALA A 102 7.14 3.11 11.43
N TYR A 103 6.12 2.43 10.93
CA TYR A 103 5.75 1.09 11.37
C TYR A 103 5.54 0.17 10.20
N TYR A 104 5.82 -1.10 10.41
CA TYR A 104 5.48 -2.19 9.51
C TYR A 104 4.50 -3.14 10.20
N LEU A 105 3.51 -3.60 9.43
CA LEU A 105 2.55 -4.61 9.86
C LEU A 105 2.46 -5.70 8.81
N PHE A 106 2.48 -6.95 9.26
CA PHE A 106 2.09 -8.10 8.46
C PHE A 106 0.83 -8.71 9.05
N GLY A 107 -0.16 -8.95 8.20
CA GLY A 107 -1.40 -9.58 8.58
C GLY A 107 -2.05 -10.32 7.42
N ARG A 108 -3.13 -11.03 7.71
CA ARG A 108 -3.91 -11.77 6.72
C ARG A 108 -5.38 -11.40 6.83
N GLN A 109 -6.04 -11.23 5.69
CA GLN A 109 -7.47 -10.96 5.62
C GLN A 109 -8.17 -11.99 4.72
N LYS A 110 -9.38 -12.40 5.10
CA LYS A 110 -10.28 -13.20 4.26
C LYS A 110 -11.29 -12.26 3.62
N ILE A 111 -11.13 -12.03 2.33
CA ILE A 111 -11.96 -11.09 1.58
C ILE A 111 -12.86 -11.87 0.62
N SER A 112 -14.16 -11.60 0.66
CA SER A 112 -15.10 -12.10 -0.34
C SER A 112 -15.16 -11.10 -1.49
N LYS A 113 -14.74 -11.47 -2.70
CA LYS A 113 -14.97 -10.63 -3.89
C LYS A 113 -16.37 -10.96 -4.44
N TYR A 114 -17.18 -9.93 -4.70
CA TYR A 114 -18.39 -9.99 -5.54
C TYR A 114 -19.40 -11.12 -5.24
N ASN A 115 -19.98 -11.18 -4.03
CA ASN A 115 -21.05 -12.14 -3.67
C ASN A 115 -20.70 -13.63 -3.87
N GLU A 116 -19.43 -13.98 -4.09
CA GLU A 116 -19.00 -15.37 -4.13
C GLU A 116 -18.90 -15.93 -2.70
N GLN A 117 -19.33 -17.17 -2.50
CA GLN A 117 -19.11 -17.92 -1.25
C GLN A 117 -17.62 -18.18 -0.97
N ALA A 118 -16.76 -17.89 -1.96
CA ALA A 118 -15.32 -18.05 -1.92
C ALA A 118 -14.64 -16.89 -1.17
N LYS A 119 -14.18 -17.14 0.06
CA LYS A 119 -13.30 -16.24 0.80
C LYS A 119 -11.86 -16.40 0.28
N ASN A 120 -11.33 -15.39 -0.40
CA ASN A 120 -9.93 -15.36 -0.81
C ASN A 120 -9.06 -14.95 0.38
N LEU A 121 -8.02 -15.73 0.68
CA LEU A 121 -7.05 -15.39 1.71
C LEU A 121 -5.97 -14.50 1.11
N VAL A 122 -5.83 -13.29 1.65
CA VAL A 122 -4.86 -12.31 1.18
C VAL A 122 -3.88 -12.01 2.32
N SER A 123 -2.59 -12.09 2.03
CA SER A 123 -1.54 -11.52 2.88
C SER A 123 -1.45 -10.02 2.62
N LEU A 124 -1.42 -9.24 3.69
CA LEU A 124 -1.25 -7.79 3.63
C LEU A 124 0.03 -7.40 4.37
N HIS A 125 0.88 -6.67 3.64
CA HIS A 125 2.05 -6.00 4.17
C HIS A 125 1.77 -4.50 4.17
N LEU A 126 1.77 -3.88 5.34
CA LEU A 126 1.57 -2.44 5.47
C LEU A 126 2.86 -1.78 5.95
N CYS A 127 3.18 -0.63 5.38
CA CYS A 127 4.15 0.30 5.92
C CYS A 127 3.45 1.65 6.12
N LEU A 128 3.48 2.14 7.35
CA LEU A 128 2.93 3.44 7.71
C LEU A 128 4.08 4.41 7.96
N LEU A 129 4.08 5.54 7.27
CA LEU A 129 4.99 6.65 7.51
C LEU A 129 4.20 7.84 8.06
N ARG A 130 4.45 8.22 9.31
CA ARG A 130 3.75 9.36 9.95
C ARG A 130 4.57 10.63 9.81
N LEU A 131 3.96 11.69 9.29
CA LEU A 131 4.53 13.03 9.19
C LEU A 131 3.74 13.97 10.10
N ASN A 132 4.02 13.94 11.40
CA ASN A 132 3.25 14.68 12.42
C ASN A 132 3.28 16.21 12.17
N GLU A 133 4.39 16.74 11.64
CA GLU A 133 4.51 18.14 11.26
C GLU A 133 3.52 18.57 10.16
N LEU A 134 3.04 17.62 9.37
CA LEU A 134 2.14 17.82 8.23
C LEU A 134 0.75 17.24 8.50
N ASN A 135 0.49 16.71 9.70
CA ASN A 135 -0.75 15.98 10.03
C ASN A 135 -1.14 14.95 8.96
N THR A 136 -0.13 14.25 8.41
CA THR A 136 -0.31 13.34 7.28
C THR A 136 0.20 11.94 7.64
N ASP A 137 -0.56 10.92 7.27
CA ASP A 137 -0.13 9.52 7.28
C ASP A 137 0.01 9.05 5.83
N ILE A 138 1.17 8.48 5.46
CA ILE A 138 1.35 7.81 4.17
C ILE A 138 1.28 6.31 4.42
N LEU A 139 0.26 5.66 3.86
CA LEU A 139 0.04 4.23 3.98
C LEU A 139 0.46 3.54 2.68
N ILE A 140 1.43 2.64 2.79
CA ILE A 140 1.88 1.78 1.69
C ILE A 140 1.37 0.37 1.96
N SER A 141 0.52 -0.14 1.09
CA SER A 141 -0.11 -1.46 1.21
C SER A 141 0.33 -2.38 0.09
N PHE A 142 0.87 -3.55 0.42
CA PHE A 142 1.16 -4.61 -0.53
C PHE A 142 0.27 -5.82 -0.26
N ASN A 143 -0.62 -6.10 -1.22
CA ASN A 143 -1.58 -7.20 -1.17
C ASN A 143 -1.04 -8.38 -1.97
N ASP A 144 -0.94 -9.53 -1.31
CA ASP A 144 -0.43 -10.78 -1.87
C ASP A 144 -1.46 -11.91 -1.70
N PRO A 145 -2.28 -12.20 -2.73
CA PRO A 145 -3.26 -13.27 -2.66
C PRO A 145 -2.61 -14.64 -2.50
N LEU A 146 -2.95 -15.37 -1.42
CA LEU A 146 -2.40 -16.69 -1.09
C LEU A 146 -3.22 -17.87 -1.65
N PHE A 147 -4.53 -17.67 -1.84
CA PHE A 147 -5.43 -18.69 -2.39
C PHE A 147 -6.52 -18.00 -3.23
N VAL A 148 -6.64 -18.40 -4.49
CA VAL A 148 -7.78 -18.08 -5.36
C VAL A 148 -8.61 -19.36 -5.41
N ASN A 149 -9.85 -19.32 -4.94
CA ASN A 149 -10.71 -20.52 -4.95
C ASN A 149 -10.93 -21.02 -6.39
N GLU A 150 -11.15 -22.33 -6.57
CA GLU A 150 -11.34 -22.98 -7.88
C GLU A 150 -12.52 -22.40 -8.69
N ASP A 151 -13.51 -21.80 -8.01
CA ASP A 151 -14.69 -21.19 -8.62
C ASP A 151 -14.55 -19.69 -8.95
N SER A 152 -13.43 -19.04 -8.61
CA SER A 152 -13.26 -17.60 -8.85
C SER A 152 -12.73 -17.34 -10.27
N SER A 153 -13.25 -16.30 -10.92
CA SER A 153 -12.96 -15.95 -12.33
C SER A 153 -11.49 -15.70 -12.69
N SER A 154 -10.59 -15.62 -11.69
CA SER A 154 -9.13 -15.53 -11.83
C SER A 154 -8.44 -16.91 -11.93
N HIS A 155 -9.08 -17.92 -12.51
CA HIS A 155 -8.48 -19.25 -12.67
C HIS A 155 -7.42 -19.28 -13.79
N ALA A 156 -6.27 -18.66 -13.53
CA ALA A 156 -5.03 -18.90 -14.26
C ALA A 156 -4.08 -19.62 -13.30
N THR A 157 -4.08 -20.95 -13.41
CA THR A 157 -2.98 -21.87 -13.09
C THR A 157 -1.89 -21.30 -12.17
N ILE A 158 -1.88 -21.72 -10.90
CA ILE A 158 -0.65 -21.71 -10.08
C ILE A 158 0.28 -22.78 -10.66
N ASP A 159 0.75 -22.56 -11.90
CA ASP A 159 1.86 -23.30 -12.46
C ASP A 159 3.10 -22.89 -11.67
N SER A 160 3.91 -23.86 -11.26
CA SER A 160 5.17 -23.65 -10.54
C SER A 160 6.22 -22.81 -11.33
N ALA A 161 5.87 -22.32 -12.53
CA ALA A 161 6.60 -21.32 -13.30
C ALA A 161 6.16 -19.87 -12.98
N SER A 162 4.92 -19.64 -12.53
CA SER A 162 4.37 -18.33 -12.16
C SER A 162 4.81 -17.83 -10.78
N SER A 163 5.31 -18.73 -9.92
CA SER A 163 5.93 -18.38 -8.64
C SER A 163 7.26 -17.63 -8.77
N ASN A 164 7.93 -17.72 -9.93
CA ASN A 164 9.25 -17.10 -10.14
C ASN A 164 9.19 -15.61 -10.49
N ASN A 165 8.00 -15.02 -10.68
CA ASN A 165 7.86 -13.62 -11.05
C ASN A 165 6.92 -12.82 -10.13
N ARG A 166 6.53 -13.39 -8.99
CA ARG A 166 5.75 -12.66 -7.98
C ARG A 166 6.64 -11.65 -7.27
N TRP A 167 6.07 -10.51 -6.88
CA TRP A 167 6.75 -9.60 -5.97
C TRP A 167 6.89 -10.26 -4.61
N THR A 168 8.05 -10.03 -4.00
CA THR A 168 8.41 -10.58 -2.71
C THR A 168 8.32 -9.51 -1.63
N PHE A 169 8.39 -9.94 -0.37
CA PHE A 169 8.58 -8.99 0.74
C PHE A 169 9.85 -8.14 0.56
N THR A 170 10.91 -8.67 -0.06
CA THR A 170 12.12 -7.90 -0.38
C THR A 170 11.84 -6.77 -1.37
N ASP A 171 10.94 -6.98 -2.33
CA ASP A 171 10.53 -5.92 -3.27
C ASP A 171 9.75 -4.82 -2.54
N PHE A 172 8.84 -5.20 -1.66
CA PHE A 172 8.11 -4.27 -0.80
C PHE A 172 9.05 -3.47 0.11
N GLN A 173 10.02 -4.16 0.74
CA GLN A 173 11.03 -3.53 1.57
C GLN A 173 11.90 -2.54 0.81
N ASN A 174 12.39 -2.93 -0.38
CA ASN A 174 13.13 -2.02 -1.25
C ASN A 174 12.29 -0.80 -1.65
N PHE A 175 10.99 -0.97 -1.88
CA PHE A 175 10.08 0.13 -2.20
C PHE A 175 10.00 1.13 -1.05
N TYR A 176 9.57 0.71 0.16
CA TYR A 176 9.40 1.67 1.26
C TYR A 176 10.72 2.25 1.79
N GLN A 177 11.83 1.51 1.71
CA GLN A 177 13.15 2.03 2.12
C GLN A 177 13.70 3.09 1.15
N SER A 178 13.39 2.96 -0.15
CA SER A 178 13.81 3.92 -1.17
C SER A 178 12.84 5.08 -1.39
N PHE A 179 11.66 5.02 -0.76
CA PHE A 179 10.63 6.03 -0.80
C PHE A 179 11.18 7.38 -0.33
N GLU A 180 11.02 8.39 -1.17
CA GLU A 180 11.58 9.71 -0.98
C GLU A 180 10.55 10.76 -1.42
N ILE A 181 10.27 11.71 -0.54
CA ILE A 181 9.49 12.89 -0.86
C ILE A 181 10.46 13.93 -1.43
N VAL A 182 10.29 14.25 -2.71
CA VAL A 182 11.09 15.23 -3.45
C VAL A 182 10.47 16.62 -3.35
N ASP A 183 9.14 16.70 -3.36
CA ASP A 183 8.40 17.96 -3.23
C ASP A 183 7.35 17.87 -2.11
N PHE A 184 7.57 18.65 -1.05
CA PHE A 184 6.64 18.76 0.07
C PHE A 184 5.45 19.68 -0.21
N GLY A 185 5.44 20.40 -1.33
CA GLY A 185 4.27 21.15 -1.81
C GLY A 185 3.04 20.26 -2.01
N LEU A 186 3.25 18.95 -2.18
CA LEU A 186 2.20 17.93 -2.20
C LEU A 186 1.26 17.97 -0.99
N PHE A 187 1.77 18.34 0.19
CA PHE A 187 1.01 18.35 1.45
C PHE A 187 0.47 19.74 1.81
N THR A 188 0.71 20.74 0.97
CA THR A 188 0.17 22.08 1.19
C THR A 188 -1.20 22.20 0.51
N PRO A 189 -2.21 22.82 1.17
CA PRO A 189 -3.47 23.12 0.50
C PRO A 189 -3.18 23.98 -0.72
N GLN A 190 -3.66 23.55 -1.89
CA GLN A 190 -3.69 24.40 -3.08
C GLN A 190 -4.47 25.67 -2.68
N GLN A 191 -3.79 26.82 -2.66
CA GLN A 191 -4.47 28.10 -2.50
C GLN A 191 -5.46 28.20 -3.66
N GLN A 192 -6.75 28.00 -3.37
CA GLN A 192 -7.80 28.37 -4.30
C GLN A 192 -7.60 29.85 -4.60
N ASP A 193 -7.40 30.16 -5.88
CA ASP A 193 -7.34 31.52 -6.37
C ASP A 193 -8.56 32.28 -5.84
N ILE A 194 -8.31 33.19 -4.90
CA ILE A 194 -9.28 34.19 -4.51
C ILE A 194 -9.34 35.15 -5.70
N GLU A 195 -10.10 34.79 -6.74
CA GLU A 195 -10.61 35.77 -7.69
C GLU A 195 -11.51 36.72 -6.90
N MET A 196 -10.91 37.81 -6.41
CA MET A 196 -11.65 39.00 -6.00
C MET A 196 -12.29 39.59 -7.27
N ASN A 197 -13.60 39.47 -7.38
CA ASN A 197 -14.41 40.28 -8.28
C ASN A 197 -15.41 41.09 -7.45
#